data_AF-A0A2D9LXM6-F1
#
_entry.id   AF-A0A2D9LXM6-F1
#
_cell.length_a   1.000
_cell.length_b   1.000
_cell.length_c   1.000
_cell.angle_alpha   90.00
_cell.angle_beta   90.00
_cell.angle_gamma   90.00
#
_symmetry.space_group_name_H-M   'P 1'
#
loop_
_entity.id
_entity.type
_entity.pdbx_description
1 polymer ?
#
loop_
_entity_poly.entity_id
_entity_poly.type
_entity_poly.pdbx_seq_one_letter_code
_entity_poly.pdbx_strand_id
1 'polypeptide(L)'
;MFRVLRSGRAAVLVVQTSTMRGLDVQTHRCLADIAYQSGFEVVRIGTRKLDGNRRMMPVSRIANSDSRIEGRMHNEHVIGLWKPRATPFAAALTSIE
;
A
#
# COMPACT_ATOMS: atom_id res chain seq x y z
N MET A 1 -3.57 -1.55 -10.99
CA MET A 1 -3.16 -2.97 -10.79
C MET A 1 -4.30 -3.97 -10.95
N PHE A 2 -5.53 -3.67 -10.52
CA PHE A 2 -6.65 -4.64 -10.53
C PHE A 2 -6.90 -5.32 -11.89
N ARG A 3 -6.90 -4.52 -12.97
CA ARG A 3 -7.11 -5.02 -14.34
C ARG A 3 -6.09 -6.10 -14.76
N VAL A 4 -4.83 -5.95 -14.37
CA VAL A 4 -3.72 -6.78 -14.88
C VAL A 4 -3.35 -7.96 -13.96
N LEU A 5 -3.69 -7.88 -12.68
CA LEU A 5 -3.44 -8.97 -11.75
C LEU A 5 -4.40 -10.14 -12.05
N ARG A 6 -3.89 -11.37 -12.13
CA ARG A 6 -4.74 -12.56 -12.26
C ARG A 6 -5.64 -12.71 -11.03
N SER A 7 -6.86 -13.20 -11.22
CA SER A 7 -7.79 -13.47 -10.12
C SER A 7 -7.21 -14.50 -9.15
N GLY A 8 -7.50 -14.36 -7.85
CA GLY A 8 -6.95 -15.19 -6.80
C GLY A 8 -5.44 -15.01 -6.58
N ARG A 9 -4.92 -13.79 -6.78
CA ARG A 9 -3.51 -13.45 -6.55
C ARG A 9 -3.38 -12.19 -5.69
N ALA A 10 -2.25 -12.09 -5.00
CA ALA A 10 -1.93 -10.96 -4.15
C ALA A 10 -1.16 -9.87 -4.90
N ALA A 11 -1.30 -8.63 -4.43
CA ALA A 11 -0.41 -7.53 -4.73
C ALA A 11 0.04 -6.88 -3.41
N VAL A 12 1.24 -6.29 -3.41
CA VAL A 12 1.77 -5.55 -2.27
C VAL A 12 2.12 -4.15 -2.73
N LEU A 13 1.57 -3.14 -2.06
CA LEU A 13 1.95 -1.75 -2.24
C LEU A 13 2.82 -1.33 -1.05
N VAL A 14 3.93 -0.67 -1.34
CA VAL A 14 4.79 -0.05 -0.33
C VAL A 14 4.78 1.44 -0.59
N VAL A 15 4.41 2.22 0.43
CA VAL A 15 4.21 3.67 0.28
C VAL A 15 4.57 4.42 1.55
N GLN A 16 5.20 5.58 1.40
CA GLN A 16 5.35 6.54 2.50
C GLN A 16 4.21 7.54 2.51
N THR A 17 3.94 8.13 3.68
CA THR A 17 3.04 9.27 3.72
C THR A 17 3.72 10.50 3.15
N SER A 18 2.92 11.40 2.59
CA SER A 18 3.37 12.72 2.16
C SER A 18 2.61 13.79 2.91
N THR A 19 3.24 14.95 3.07
CA THR A 19 2.58 16.14 3.61
C THR A 19 2.31 17.12 2.48
N MET A 20 1.04 17.46 2.26
CA MET A 20 0.62 18.45 1.27
C MET A 20 -0.03 19.61 1.99
N ARG A 21 0.47 20.83 1.76
CA ARG A 21 -0.04 22.06 2.41
C ARG A 21 -0.11 21.94 3.94
N GLY A 22 0.87 21.28 4.56
CA GLY A 22 0.94 21.08 6.01
C GLY A 22 0.12 19.92 6.56
N LEU A 23 -0.68 19.24 5.73
CA LEU A 23 -1.52 18.12 6.15
C LEU A 23 -0.89 16.79 5.76
N ASP A 24 -0.84 15.83 6.68
CA ASP A 24 -0.52 14.44 6.38
C ASP A 24 -1.64 13.85 5.53
N VAL A 25 -1.30 13.45 4.30
CA VAL A 25 -2.24 12.86 3.35
C VAL A 25 -2.66 11.47 3.79
N GLN A 26 -1.91 10.81 4.68
CA GLN A 26 -2.15 9.44 5.10
C GLN A 26 -2.28 8.49 3.89
N THR A 27 -1.36 8.62 2.94
CA THR A 27 -1.42 8.00 1.59
C THR A 27 -1.77 6.51 1.62
N HIS A 28 -1.31 5.77 2.62
CA HIS A 28 -1.61 4.36 2.81
C HIS A 28 -3.11 4.07 2.99
N ARG A 29 -3.85 4.94 3.70
CA ARG A 29 -5.30 4.83 3.89
C ARG A 29 -6.04 5.13 2.59
N CYS A 30 -5.70 6.24 1.94
CA CYS A 30 -6.32 6.61 0.66
C CYS A 30 -6.11 5.52 -0.40
N LEU A 31 -4.92 4.92 -0.49
CA LEU A 31 -4.65 3.83 -1.42
C LEU A 31 -5.40 2.55 -1.06
N ALA A 32 -5.57 2.25 0.24
CA ALA A 32 -6.39 1.13 0.67
C ALA A 32 -7.87 1.32 0.29
N ASP A 33 -8.41 2.52 0.47
CA ASP A 33 -9.79 2.85 0.08
C ASP A 33 -10.00 2.72 -1.44
N ILE A 34 -9.07 3.26 -2.24
CA ILE A 34 -9.09 3.12 -3.69
C ILE A 34 -8.98 1.64 -4.10
N ALA A 35 -8.14 0.85 -3.43
CA ALA A 35 -8.00 -0.58 -3.72
C ALA A 35 -9.29 -1.34 -3.43
N TYR A 36 -9.92 -1.07 -2.27
CA TYR A 36 -11.22 -1.64 -1.91
C TYR A 36 -12.29 -1.30 -2.95
N GLN A 37 -12.43 -0.02 -3.31
CA GLN A 37 -13.37 0.43 -4.35
C GLN A 37 -13.07 -0.17 -5.72
N SER A 38 -11.80 -0.50 -6.01
CA SER A 38 -11.39 -1.16 -7.25
C SER A 38 -11.69 -2.66 -7.27
N GLY A 39 -12.19 -3.25 -6.17
CA GLY A 39 -12.53 -4.66 -6.06
C GLY A 39 -11.45 -5.56 -5.43
N PHE A 40 -10.39 -4.99 -4.85
CA PHE A 40 -9.47 -5.76 -4.01
C PHE A 40 -10.04 -5.96 -2.62
N GLU A 41 -9.71 -7.08 -2.00
CA GLU A 41 -9.75 -7.22 -0.55
C GLU A 41 -8.48 -6.60 0.05
N VAL A 42 -8.64 -5.68 1.00
CA VAL A 42 -7.52 -5.12 1.77
C VAL A 42 -7.23 -6.06 2.94
N VAL A 43 -6.15 -6.82 2.85
CA VAL A 43 -5.80 -7.84 3.84
C VAL A 43 -5.28 -7.19 5.12
N ARG A 44 -4.29 -6.30 4.99
CA ARG A 44 -3.68 -5.59 6.12
C ARG A 44 -2.87 -4.39 5.64
N ILE A 45 -2.82 -3.35 6.48
CA ILE A 45 -1.81 -2.30 6.40
C ILE A 45 -0.80 -2.53 7.53
N GLY A 46 0.45 -2.80 7.16
CA GLY A 46 1.60 -2.88 8.07
C GLY A 46 2.45 -1.61 7.99
N THR A 47 3.36 -1.46 8.94
CA THR A 47 4.40 -0.43 8.91
C THR A 47 5.76 -1.11 9.04
N ARG A 48 6.75 -0.66 8.28
CA ARG A 48 8.13 -1.11 8.40
C ARG A 48 9.08 0.06 8.44
N LYS A 49 10.21 -0.14 9.11
CA LYS A 49 11.33 0.80 9.07
C LYS A 49 12.09 0.62 7.77
N LEU A 50 12.48 1.73 7.17
CA LEU A 50 13.29 1.73 5.96
C LEU A 50 14.77 1.67 6.37
N ASP A 51 15.47 0.58 6.02
CA ASP A 51 16.90 0.46 6.31
C ASP A 51 17.68 1.42 5.41
N GLY A 52 18.46 2.31 6.04
CA GLY A 52 19.25 3.36 5.39
C GLY A 52 20.39 2.80 4.54
N ASN A 53 20.08 2.12 3.44
CA ASN A 53 21.07 1.67 2.47
C ASN A 53 21.26 2.73 1.38
N ARG A 54 22.50 2.86 0.89
CA ARG A 54 23.04 3.88 -0.03
C ARG A 54 22.35 4.02 -1.40
N ARG A 55 21.27 3.26 -1.66
CA ARG A 55 20.44 3.37 -2.87
C ARG A 55 19.26 4.33 -2.71
N MET A 56 19.04 4.85 -1.50
CA MET A 56 18.10 5.93 -1.25
C MET A 56 18.82 7.26 -1.17
N MET A 57 18.09 8.34 -1.49
CA MET A 57 18.56 9.73 -1.44
C MET A 57 19.43 9.94 -0.19
N PRO A 58 20.63 10.55 -0.30
CA PRO A 58 21.58 10.59 0.79
C PRO A 58 20.94 11.20 2.04
N VAL A 59 20.83 10.40 3.09
CA VAL A 59 20.56 10.86 4.44
C VAL A 59 21.87 11.44 4.96
N SER A 60 21.87 12.71 5.33
CA SER A 60 23.04 13.39 5.88
C SER A 60 23.54 12.66 7.13
N ARG A 61 24.86 12.57 7.28
CA ARG A 61 25.51 11.89 8.42
C ARG A 61 25.32 12.63 9.74
N ILE A 62 24.88 13.88 9.69
CA ILE A 62 24.62 14.74 10.83
C ILE A 62 23.10 14.83 10.90
N ALA A 63 22.49 14.27 11.95
CA ALA A 63 21.04 14.34 12.15
C ALA A 63 20.63 15.82 12.23
N ASN A 64 20.20 16.39 11.11
CA ASN A 64 19.79 17.76 11.03
C ASN A 64 18.29 17.76 11.30
N SER A 65 17.89 18.09 12.54
CA SER A 65 16.48 18.07 12.98
C SER A 65 15.56 18.96 12.14
N ASP A 66 16.15 19.89 11.38
CA ASP A 66 15.45 20.80 10.47
C ASP A 66 15.21 20.20 9.08
N SER A 67 15.78 19.04 8.76
CA SER A 67 15.57 18.41 7.45
C SER A 67 14.21 17.69 7.41
N ARG A 68 13.24 18.35 6.79
CA ARG A 68 11.85 17.84 6.63
C ARG A 68 11.78 16.53 5.82
N ILE A 69 12.83 16.20 5.09
CA ILE A 69 12.92 15.02 4.22
C ILE A 69 13.46 13.81 5.00
N GLU A 70 14.55 13.96 5.76
CA GLU A 70 15.16 12.82 6.46
C GLU A 70 14.27 12.32 7.60
N GLY A 71 13.56 13.21 8.31
CA GLY A 71 12.61 12.80 9.35
C GLY A 71 11.48 11.89 8.83
N ARG A 72 11.13 12.00 7.54
CA ARG A 72 10.05 11.21 6.89
C ARG A 72 10.54 9.92 6.25
N MET A 73 11.81 9.84 5.88
CA MET A 73 12.39 8.71 5.12
C MET A 73 12.50 7.40 5.92
N HIS A 74 12.11 7.36 7.20
CA HIS A 74 12.38 6.20 8.06
C HIS A 74 11.26 5.17 8.18
N ASN A 75 10.02 5.47 7.76
CA ASN A 75 8.90 4.54 7.87
C ASN A 75 8.14 4.43 6.56
N GLU A 76 7.79 3.21 6.17
CA GLU A 76 6.93 2.91 5.04
C GLU A 76 5.73 2.09 5.50
N HIS A 77 4.60 2.27 4.83
CA HIS A 77 3.42 1.45 5.00
C HIS A 77 3.36 0.39 3.91
N VAL A 78 3.02 -0.83 4.31
CA VAL A 78 2.88 -1.99 3.42
C VAL A 78 1.42 -2.39 3.38
N ILE A 79 0.79 -2.29 2.22
CA ILE A 79 -0.61 -2.66 2.01
C ILE A 79 -0.64 -4.01 1.30
N GLY A 80 -1.17 -5.02 1.99
CA GLY A 80 -1.48 -6.32 1.41
C GLY A 80 -2.85 -6.28 0.73
N LEU A 81 -2.89 -6.56 -0.57
CA LEU A 81 -4.10 -6.61 -1.37
C LEU A 81 -4.30 -8.01 -1.93
N TRP A 82 -5.54 -8.48 -1.92
CA TRP A 82 -5.93 -9.74 -2.55
C TRP A 82 -6.96 -9.49 -3.63
N LYS A 83 -6.72 -9.98 -4.85
CA LYS A 83 -7.75 -10.00 -5.89
C LYS A 83 -8.55 -11.28 -5.73
N PRO A 84 -9.86 -11.20 -5.45
CA PRO A 84 -10.70 -12.39 -5.30
C PRO A 84 -10.63 -13.29 -6.53
N ARG A 85 -10.89 -14.59 -6.35
CA ARG A 85 -11.15 -15.46 -7.50
C ARG A 85 -12.46 -14.99 -8.13
N ALA A 86 -12.48 -14.87 -9.46
CA ALA A 86 -13.75 -14.72 -10.15
C ALA A 86 -14.51 -16.03 -9.94
N THR A 87 -15.62 -15.98 -9.22
CA THR A 87 -16.51 -17.14 -9.14
C THR A 87 -17.01 -17.43 -10.56
N PRO A 88 -16.80 -18.63 -11.11
CA PRO A 88 -17.38 -18.99 -12.38
C PRO A 88 -18.90 -18.90 -12.26
N PHE A 89 -19.56 -18.26 -13.22
CA PHE A 89 -21.01 -18.07 -13.26
C PHE A 89 -21.82 -19.37 -13.03
N ALA A 90 -21.26 -20.52 -13.39
CA ALA A 90 -21.89 -21.84 -13.23
C ALA A 90 -22.06 -22.31 -11.77
N ALA A 91 -21.25 -21.83 -10.82
CA ALA A 91 -21.33 -22.28 -9.42
C ALA A 91 -22.46 -21.62 -8.61
N ALA A 92 -23.09 -20.57 -9.15
CA ALA A 92 -24.16 -19.84 -8.44
C ALA A 92 -25.56 -20.45 -8.65
N LEU A 93 -25.73 -21.35 -9.63
CA LEU A 93 -27.03 -21.96 -9.98
C LEU A 93 -27.29 -23.31 -9.33
N THR A 94 -26.33 -23.87 -8.58
CA THR A 94 -26.43 -25.20 -7.94
C THR A 94 -26.81 -25.15 -6.45
N SER A 95 -27.27 -24.00 -5.95
CA SER A 95 -27.73 -23.84 -4.55
C SER A 95 -29.21 -23.50 -4.43
N ILE A 96 -30.01 -23.77 -5.47
CA ILE A 96 -31.47 -23.75 -5.43
C ILE A 96 -31.94 -25.19 -5.66
N GLU A 97 -31.76 -26.05 -4.65
CA GLU A 97 -32.52 -27.29 -4.46
C GLU A 97 -32.85 -27.44 -2.97
#